data_AF-A0A534G2I3-F1
#
_entry.id   AF-A0A534G2I3-F1
#
_cell.length_a   1.000
_cell.length_b   1.000
_cell.length_c   1.000
_cell.angle_alpha   90.00
_cell.angle_beta   90.00
_cell.angle_gamma   90.00
#
_symmetry.space_group_name_H-M   'P 1'
#
loop_
_entity.id
_entity.type
_entity.pdbx_description
1 polymer ?
#
loop_
_entity_poly.entity_id
_entity_poly.type
_entity_poly.pdbx_seq_one_letter_code
_entity_poly.pdbx_strand_id
1 'polypeptide(L)'
;MSRRHGARRTPWALRARRAAAWLALLWPAVSPVAQAGDERFDLVIVHGRIIDGTGSPWYSGDLGIRDGRIAAIGNLEKAARAKTIDAHGEVVAPG
;
A
#
# COMPACT_ATOMS: atom_id res chain seq x y z
N MET A 1 -39.37 -8.53 -77.10
CA MET A 1 -38.63 -9.77 -77.44
C MET A 1 -37.47 -9.88 -76.44
N SER A 2 -37.66 -10.42 -75.23
CA SER A 2 -37.58 -11.84 -74.82
C SER A 2 -36.38 -12.62 -75.38
N ARG A 3 -35.43 -12.95 -74.49
CA ARG A 3 -34.67 -14.22 -74.33
C ARG A 3 -33.59 -14.00 -73.25
N ARG A 4 -33.86 -14.35 -71.98
CA ARG A 4 -33.54 -15.61 -71.29
C ARG A 4 -32.04 -15.87 -71.12
N HIS A 5 -31.58 -15.92 -69.86
CA HIS A 5 -30.66 -16.89 -69.25
C HIS A 5 -30.53 -16.50 -67.77
N GLY A 6 -30.57 -17.35 -66.75
CA GLY A 6 -30.66 -18.79 -66.64
C GLY A 6 -30.60 -19.10 -65.14
N ALA A 7 -31.49 -19.96 -64.68
CA ALA A 7 -31.51 -20.44 -63.30
C ALA A 7 -30.26 -21.28 -62.99
N ARG A 8 -29.71 -21.12 -61.78
CA ARG A 8 -29.05 -22.22 -61.05
C ARG A 8 -29.38 -22.12 -59.56
N ARG A 9 -30.12 -23.11 -59.09
CA ARG A 9 -30.28 -23.47 -57.68
C ARG A 9 -29.06 -24.29 -57.23
N THR A 10 -28.89 -24.31 -55.90
CA THR A 10 -28.10 -25.22 -55.03
C THR A 10 -26.61 -24.89 -54.81
N PRO A 11 -25.96 -25.41 -53.73
CA PRO A 11 -26.48 -25.93 -52.45
C PRO A 11 -25.80 -25.34 -51.19
N TRP A 12 -26.48 -25.51 -50.05
CA TRP A 12 -25.92 -25.74 -48.71
C TRP A 12 -24.49 -26.31 -48.72
N ALA A 13 -23.48 -25.53 -48.34
CA ALA A 13 -22.19 -26.09 -47.93
C ALA A 13 -21.46 -25.09 -47.03
N LEU A 14 -21.34 -25.49 -45.76
CA LEU A 14 -20.46 -24.99 -44.72
C LEU A 14 -19.29 -24.12 -45.24
N ARG A 15 -19.30 -22.84 -44.88
CA ARG A 15 -18.08 -22.06 -44.65
C ARG A 15 -18.18 -21.52 -43.23
N ALA A 16 -17.71 -22.33 -42.30
CA ALA A 16 -16.37 -22.17 -41.73
C ALA A 16 -16.41 -21.14 -40.60
N ARG A 17 -16.52 -21.71 -39.39
CA ARG A 17 -16.33 -21.09 -38.08
C ARG A 17 -15.07 -20.21 -38.09
N ARG A 18 -15.15 -19.05 -37.44
CA ARG A 18 -14.11 -18.33 -36.65
C ARG A 18 -13.99 -16.86 -37.02
N ALA A 19 -14.31 -15.98 -36.07
CA ALA A 19 -13.35 -15.05 -35.46
C ALA A 19 -14.09 -14.18 -34.44
N ALA A 20 -14.06 -14.60 -33.18
CA ALA A 20 -14.44 -13.78 -32.04
C ALA A 20 -13.33 -12.75 -31.74
N ALA A 21 -13.76 -11.58 -31.25
CA ALA A 21 -13.05 -10.72 -30.30
C ALA A 21 -11.67 -10.17 -30.70
N TRP A 22 -11.62 -8.91 -31.15
CA TRP A 22 -10.37 -8.14 -31.30
C TRP A 22 -10.40 -6.71 -30.72
N LEU A 23 -11.30 -6.38 -29.78
CA LEU A 23 -11.31 -5.06 -29.11
C LEU A 23 -11.59 -5.17 -27.61
N ALA A 24 -10.81 -5.96 -26.88
CA ALA A 24 -10.84 -6.00 -25.41
C ALA A 24 -9.47 -6.31 -24.81
N LEU A 25 -8.39 -5.82 -25.42
CA LEU A 25 -7.04 -6.10 -24.95
C LEU A 25 -6.20 -4.83 -25.00
N LEU A 26 -6.32 -3.99 -23.97
CA LEU A 26 -5.29 -3.05 -23.49
C LEU A 26 -5.84 -2.31 -22.26
N TRP A 27 -6.36 -3.07 -21.28
CA TRP A 27 -6.37 -2.55 -19.92
C TRP A 27 -5.02 -2.93 -19.33
N PRO A 28 -4.07 -1.99 -19.12
CA PRO A 28 -2.88 -2.34 -18.38
C PRO A 28 -3.34 -2.74 -16.98
N ALA A 29 -3.13 -4.00 -16.61
CA ALA A 29 -3.22 -4.45 -15.23
C ALA A 29 -2.04 -3.84 -14.47
N VAL A 30 -2.13 -2.54 -14.17
CA VAL A 30 -1.20 -1.89 -13.25
C VAL A 30 -1.61 -2.37 -11.86
N SER A 31 -0.96 -3.43 -11.39
CA SER A 31 -1.07 -3.83 -9.99
C SER A 31 -0.58 -2.66 -9.14
N PRO A 32 -1.38 -2.13 -8.20
CA PRO A 32 -0.83 -1.19 -7.23
C PRO A 32 0.19 -1.98 -6.40
N VAL A 33 1.48 -1.67 -6.57
CA VAL A 33 2.45 -1.99 -5.52
C VAL A 33 1.98 -1.19 -4.32
N ALA A 34 1.46 -1.89 -3.32
CA ALA A 34 1.23 -1.28 -2.03
C ALA A 34 2.58 -0.75 -1.55
N GLN A 35 2.73 0.57 -1.50
CA GLN A 35 3.89 1.18 -0.87
C GLN A 35 3.85 0.73 0.60
N ALA A 36 4.74 -0.17 1.00
CA ALA A 36 4.97 -0.40 2.41
C ALA A 36 5.42 0.95 3.00
N GLY A 37 4.60 1.53 3.87
CA GLY A 37 4.99 2.74 4.59
C GLY A 37 6.28 2.44 5.36
N ASP A 38 7.22 3.39 5.37
CA ASP A 38 8.49 3.17 6.06
C ASP A 38 8.22 2.87 7.55
N GLU A 39 8.58 1.66 7.99
CA GLU A 39 8.48 1.27 9.40
C GLU A 39 9.52 1.96 10.28
N ARG A 40 10.45 2.71 9.66
CA ARG A 40 11.46 3.50 10.34
C ARG A 40 10.86 4.69 11.07
N PHE A 41 11.36 4.95 12.28
CA PHE A 41 11.06 6.17 13.03
C PHE A 41 11.94 7.34 12.58
N ASP A 42 11.39 8.56 12.60
CA ASP A 42 12.18 9.78 12.41
C ASP A 42 13.07 10.03 13.63
N LEU A 43 12.52 9.79 14.81
CA LEU A 43 13.18 10.00 16.08
C LEU A 43 12.72 8.91 17.07
N VAL A 44 13.67 8.37 17.83
CA VAL A 44 13.37 7.59 19.04
C VAL A 44 14.01 8.27 20.24
N ILE A 45 13.20 8.58 21.25
CA ILE A 45 13.68 9.01 22.56
C ILE A 45 13.79 7.75 23.43
N VAL A 46 14.98 7.39 23.89
CA VAL A 46 15.23 6.13 24.61
C VAL A 46 15.42 6.33 26.11
N HIS A 47 15.14 5.30 26.89
CA HIS A 47 15.40 5.23 28.35
C HIS A 47 14.70 6.31 29.18
N GLY A 48 13.59 6.85 28.69
CA GLY A 48 12.89 7.96 29.35
C GLY A 48 12.00 7.50 30.51
N ARG A 49 11.87 8.36 31.52
CA ARG A 49 10.73 8.31 32.45
C ARG A 49 9.59 9.12 31.86
N ILE A 50 8.58 8.44 31.37
CA ILE A 50 7.47 9.03 30.63
C ILE A 50 6.38 9.45 31.61
N ILE A 51 5.99 10.73 31.53
CA ILE A 51 4.82 11.30 32.20
C ILE A 51 3.87 11.77 31.11
N ASP A 52 2.71 11.13 30.98
CA ASP A 52 1.77 11.37 29.87
C ASP A 52 0.75 12.49 30.11
N GLY A 53 0.80 13.14 31.28
CA GLY A 53 -0.10 14.24 31.64
C GLY A 53 -1.49 13.81 32.12
N THR A 54 -1.78 12.51 32.23
CA THR A 54 -3.09 12.01 32.70
C THR A 54 -3.25 12.03 34.22
N GLY A 55 -2.19 12.33 34.96
CA GLY A 55 -2.13 12.21 36.43
C GLY A 55 -1.74 10.82 36.91
N SER A 56 -1.55 9.86 36.00
CA SER A 56 -1.00 8.53 36.32
C SER A 56 0.48 8.63 36.73
N PRO A 57 0.99 7.66 37.53
CA PRO A 57 2.42 7.55 37.79
C PRO A 57 3.24 7.44 36.50
N TRP A 58 4.51 7.83 36.57
CA TRP A 58 5.43 7.69 35.45
C TRP A 58 5.73 6.21 35.14
N TYR A 59 6.15 5.93 33.91
CA TYR A 59 6.64 4.62 33.49
C TYR A 59 7.91 4.73 32.63
N SER A 60 8.70 3.66 32.58
CA SER A 60 9.92 3.61 31.75
C SER A 60 9.58 3.17 30.34
N GLY A 61 10.20 3.80 29.33
CA GLY A 61 10.08 3.33 27.96
C GLY A 61 10.77 4.24 26.95
N ASP A 62 10.76 3.77 25.71
CA ASP A 62 11.18 4.51 24.54
C ASP A 62 9.95 5.07 23.80
N LEU A 63 10.13 6.23 23.17
CA LEU A 63 9.11 6.95 22.42
C LEU A 63 9.53 7.06 20.95
N GLY A 64 8.82 6.34 20.08
CA GLY A 64 9.04 6.36 18.64
C GLY A 64 8.15 7.41 17.97
N ILE A 65 8.77 8.35 17.26
CA ILE A 65 8.11 9.43 16.53
C ILE A 65 8.25 9.16 15.03
N ARG A 66 7.13 9.22 14.32
CA ARG A 66 7.06 9.12 12.85
C ARG A 66 6.05 10.14 12.33
N ASP A 67 6.41 10.85 11.28
CA ASP A 67 5.60 11.90 10.65
C ASP A 67 5.11 12.95 11.67
N GLY A 68 5.99 13.30 12.62
CA GLY A 68 5.71 14.28 13.67
C GLY A 68 4.71 13.82 14.74
N ARG A 69 4.37 12.53 14.80
CA ARG A 69 3.44 11.96 15.79
C ARG A 69 4.09 10.82 16.57
N ILE A 70 3.62 10.59 17.79
CA ILE A 70 3.97 9.39 18.55
C ILE A 70 3.36 8.19 17.85
N ALA A 71 4.21 7.31 17.32
CA ALA A 71 3.81 6.12 16.59
C ALA A 71 3.92 4.85 17.45
N ALA A 72 4.80 4.85 18.46
CA ALA A 72 4.94 3.74 19.41
C ALA A 72 5.51 4.22 20.75
N ILE A 73 5.15 3.50 21.82
CA ILE A 73 5.75 3.61 23.15
C ILE A 73 6.07 2.20 23.64
N GLY A 74 7.28 1.96 24.14
CA GLY A 74 7.69 0.64 24.64
C GLY A 74 9.20 0.40 24.50
N ASN A 75 9.61 -0.85 24.32
CA ASN A 75 11.00 -1.18 23.99
C ASN A 75 11.22 -1.06 22.47
N LEU A 76 12.06 -0.11 22.05
CA LEU A 76 12.36 0.16 20.64
C LEU A 76 13.85 -0.06 20.31
N GLU A 77 14.58 -0.81 21.15
CA GLU A 77 16.04 -1.02 21.03
C GLU A 77 16.46 -1.44 19.61
N LYS A 78 15.69 -2.33 18.97
CA LYS A 78 15.96 -2.88 17.64
C LYS A 78 15.26 -2.17 16.49
N ALA A 79 14.41 -1.18 16.77
CA ALA A 79 13.63 -0.51 15.74
C ALA A 79 14.53 0.40 14.88
N ALA A 80 14.32 0.42 13.57
CA ALA A 80 15.03 1.33 12.69
C ALA A 80 14.64 2.79 13.00
N ARG A 81 15.62 3.69 13.13
CA ARG A 81 15.38 5.13 13.33
C ARG A 81 16.36 6.02 12.58
N ALA A 82 15.95 7.24 12.29
CA ALA A 82 16.83 8.27 11.72
C ALA A 82 17.63 9.00 12.79
N LYS A 83 17.03 9.23 13.96
CA LYS A 83 17.67 9.91 15.08
C LYS A 83 17.34 9.22 16.41
N THR A 84 18.27 9.32 17.35
CA THR A 84 18.07 8.91 18.74
C THR A 84 18.31 10.11 19.67
N ILE A 85 17.51 10.23 20.71
CA ILE A 85 17.79 11.08 21.88
C ILE A 85 17.82 10.16 23.11
N ASP A 86 18.89 10.19 23.89
CA ASP A 86 18.98 9.43 25.14
C ASP A 86 18.46 10.27 26.30
N ALA A 87 17.42 9.78 26.97
CA ALA A 87 16.75 10.43 28.10
C ALA A 87 17.00 9.68 29.41
N HIS A 88 18.08 8.90 29.50
CA HIS A 88 18.44 8.20 30.74
C HIS A 88 18.56 9.17 31.93
N GLY A 89 17.77 8.90 32.98
CA GLY A 89 17.72 9.74 34.18
C GLY A 89 16.82 10.98 34.05
N GLU A 90 16.36 11.29 32.85
CA GLU A 90 15.51 12.44 32.54
C GLU A 90 14.03 12.08 32.52
N VAL A 91 13.18 13.10 32.36
CA VAL A 91 11.73 12.97 32.18
C VAL A 91 11.36 13.35 30.75
N VAL A 92 10.46 12.57 30.15
CA VAL A 92 9.82 12.89 28.87
C VAL A 92 8.35 13.20 29.15
N ALA A 93 7.92 14.42 28.82
CA ALA A 93 6.57 14.91 29.07
C ALA A 93 6.02 15.67 27.86
N PRO A 94 4.69 15.77 27.71
CA PRO A 94 4.06 16.70 26.77
C PRO A 94 4.55 18.14 26.99
N GLY A 95 4.87 18.83 25.89
CA GLY A 95 5.24 20.25 25.87
C GLY A 95 4.05 21.17 25.67
#